data_AF-A0A177MQ69-F1
#
_entry.id   AF-A0A177MQ69-F1
#
_cell.length_a   1.000
_cell.length_b   1.000
_cell.length_c   1.000
_cell.angle_alpha   90.00
_cell.angle_beta   90.00
_cell.angle_gamma   90.00
#
_symmetry.space_group_name_H-M   'P 1'
#
loop_
_entity.id
_entity.type
_entity.pdbx_description
1 polymer ?
#
loop_
_entity_poly.entity_id
_entity_poly.type
_entity_poly.pdbx_seq_one_letter_code
_entity_poly.pdbx_strand_id
1 'polypeptide(L)'
;MRNLLITMLLLFPTLVAAQNDAFKNMDKAQMQQVMQQMKAMQDCVKNIDKGDMQAFQAQAKQMSAEVKSLCAAGKRDEAMARAMDFGKDVSANKAMQQMKQCGEGITEVMPLLPDVTQGQNQPGSPRHVCDH
;
A
#
# COMPACT_ATOMS: atom_id res chain seq x y z
N MET A 1 -4.36 28.32 45.45
CA MET A 1 -3.25 27.41 45.05
C MET A 1 -3.66 25.93 45.11
N ARG A 2 -4.80 25.55 44.52
CA ARG A 2 -5.24 24.13 44.41
C ARG A 2 -5.60 23.72 42.98
N ASN A 3 -5.84 24.71 42.11
CA ASN A 3 -6.13 24.48 40.69
C ASN A 3 -4.90 24.63 39.78
N LEU A 4 -3.74 25.05 40.31
CA LEU A 4 -2.50 25.20 39.53
C LEU A 4 -1.68 23.90 39.42
N LEU A 5 -1.99 22.90 40.26
CA LEU A 5 -1.36 21.57 40.22
C LEU A 5 -2.00 20.65 39.18
N ILE A 6 -3.25 20.93 38.75
CA ILE A 6 -4.00 20.08 37.81
C ILE A 6 -3.64 20.40 36.35
N THR A 7 -3.24 21.64 36.05
CA THR A 7 -2.81 22.05 34.69
C THR A 7 -1.40 21.58 34.32
N MET A 8 -0.55 21.22 35.29
CA MET A 8 0.82 20.74 35.00
C MET A 8 0.88 19.26 34.60
N LEU A 9 -0.20 18.48 34.82
CA LEU A 9 -0.25 17.04 34.51
C LEU A 9 -0.61 16.72 33.05
N LEU A 10 -0.94 17.74 32.24
CA LEU A 10 -1.39 17.59 30.84
C LEU A 10 -0.29 17.88 29.80
N LEU A 11 0.94 18.13 30.24
CA LEU A 11 2.11 18.44 29.39
C LEU A 11 3.15 17.30 29.40
N PHE A 12 2.69 16.05 29.42
CA PHE A 12 3.49 14.95 28.88
C PHE A 12 3.11 14.77 27.41
N PRO A 13 3.77 15.46 26.46
CA PRO A 13 3.71 15.02 25.09
C PRO A 13 4.26 13.60 25.09
N THR A 14 3.42 12.67 24.68
CA THR A 14 3.77 11.30 24.35
C THR A 14 4.92 11.35 23.33
N LEU A 15 6.16 11.28 23.82
CA LEU A 15 7.34 10.88 23.05
C LEU A 15 7.21 9.38 22.75
N VAL A 16 6.13 8.99 22.07
CA VAL A 16 5.94 7.67 21.49
C VAL A 16 5.90 7.86 19.98
N ALA A 17 6.98 8.42 19.45
CA ALA A 17 7.22 8.51 18.02
C ALA A 17 8.75 8.56 17.81
N ALA A 18 9.44 7.43 17.96
CA ALA A 18 10.76 7.16 17.34
C ALA A 18 11.40 5.86 17.88
N GLN A 19 10.69 4.74 17.87
CA GLN A 19 11.35 3.43 17.90
C GLN A 19 10.73 2.55 16.81
N ASN A 20 10.82 3.02 15.57
CA ASN A 20 10.67 2.12 14.44
C ASN A 20 12.06 1.56 14.16
N ASP A 21 12.39 0.39 14.74
CA ASP A 21 13.69 -0.28 14.56
C ASP A 21 14.02 -0.50 13.06
N ALA A 22 13.00 -0.46 12.21
CA ALA A 22 13.06 -0.37 10.75
C ALA A 22 14.10 0.62 10.19
N PHE A 23 14.26 1.78 10.83
CA PHE A 23 15.15 2.85 10.34
C PHE A 23 16.40 3.03 11.19
N LYS A 24 16.55 2.23 12.26
CA LYS A 24 17.62 2.37 13.26
C LYS A 24 18.99 1.95 12.73
N ASN A 25 19.01 1.08 11.73
CA ASN A 25 20.23 0.59 11.07
C ASN A 25 20.54 1.31 9.76
N MET A 26 19.76 2.33 9.36
CA MET A 26 20.05 3.10 8.17
C MET A 26 20.96 4.29 8.47
N ASP A 27 21.98 4.48 7.65
CA ASP A 27 22.79 5.70 7.72
C ASP A 27 22.06 6.92 7.12
N LYS A 28 22.63 8.12 7.33
CA LYS A 28 22.03 9.37 6.84
C LYS A 28 21.91 9.43 5.31
N ALA A 29 22.86 8.86 4.57
CA ALA A 29 22.84 8.84 3.12
C ALA A 29 21.74 7.90 2.61
N GLN A 30 21.59 6.73 3.22
CA GLN A 30 20.50 5.79 2.93
C GLN A 30 19.13 6.41 3.22
N MET A 31 18.99 7.12 4.35
CA MET A 31 17.76 7.84 4.68
C MET A 31 17.44 8.96 3.66
N GLN A 32 18.44 9.72 3.22
CA GLN A 32 18.28 10.73 2.18
C GLN A 32 17.88 10.11 0.84
N GLN A 33 18.48 8.98 0.47
CA GLN A 33 18.14 8.25 -0.76
C GLN A 33 16.69 7.77 -0.75
N VAL A 34 16.22 7.17 0.35
CA VAL A 34 14.81 6.78 0.51
C VAL A 34 13.88 7.99 0.40
N MET A 35 14.21 9.11 1.07
CA MET A 35 13.39 10.33 0.98
C MET A 35 13.32 10.89 -0.44
N GLN A 36 14.43 10.91 -1.16
CA GLN A 36 14.48 11.39 -2.54
C GLN A 36 13.63 10.52 -3.47
N GLN A 37 13.74 9.19 -3.36
CA GLN A 37 12.95 8.25 -4.16
C GLN A 37 11.46 8.36 -3.83
N MET A 38 11.09 8.48 -2.56
CA MET A 38 9.69 8.69 -2.15
C MET A 38 9.13 10.01 -2.67
N LYS A 39 9.94 11.08 -2.70
CA LYS A 39 9.54 12.37 -3.27
C LYS A 39 9.35 12.27 -4.79
N ALA A 40 10.28 11.61 -5.49
CA ALA A 40 10.17 11.37 -6.93
C ALA A 40 8.91 10.56 -7.26
N MET A 41 8.59 9.53 -6.48
CA MET A 41 7.34 8.78 -6.63
C MET A 41 6.13 9.68 -6.42
N GLN A 42 6.08 10.47 -5.33
CA GLN A 42 4.95 11.37 -5.08
C GLN A 42 4.75 12.36 -6.22
N ASP A 43 5.84 12.96 -6.71
CA ASP A 43 5.77 13.94 -7.79
C ASP A 43 5.38 13.26 -9.11
N CYS A 44 5.78 12.02 -9.35
CA CYS A 44 5.31 11.21 -10.48
C CYS A 44 3.81 10.89 -10.40
N VAL A 45 3.33 10.40 -9.26
CA VAL A 45 1.91 10.02 -9.06
C VAL A 45 0.98 11.21 -9.21
N LYS A 46 1.41 12.43 -8.82
CA LYS A 46 0.63 13.66 -9.05
C LYS A 46 0.35 13.95 -10.52
N ASN A 47 1.17 13.44 -11.44
CA ASN A 47 0.99 13.61 -12.87
C ASN A 47 0.10 12.54 -13.50
N ILE A 48 -0.33 11.53 -12.74
CA ILE A 48 -1.31 10.55 -13.21
C ILE A 48 -2.68 11.23 -13.27
N ASP A 49 -3.40 10.98 -14.36
CA ASP A 49 -4.72 11.57 -14.57
C ASP A 49 -5.70 11.13 -13.45
N LYS A 50 -6.31 12.12 -12.81
CA LYS A 50 -7.23 11.87 -11.69
C LYS A 50 -8.52 11.20 -12.13
N GLY A 51 -8.99 11.48 -13.35
CA GLY A 51 -10.18 10.85 -13.94
C GLY A 51 -9.93 9.37 -14.19
N ASP A 52 -8.79 9.03 -14.78
CA ASP A 52 -8.39 7.63 -15.00
C ASP A 52 -8.26 6.86 -13.67
N MET A 53 -7.70 7.50 -12.63
CA MET A 53 -7.61 6.91 -11.29
C MET A 53 -8.99 6.71 -10.65
N GLN A 54 -9.93 7.65 -10.81
CA GLN A 54 -11.29 7.52 -10.31
C GLN A 54 -12.08 6.44 -11.06
N ALA A 55 -11.94 6.37 -12.38
CA ALA A 55 -12.55 5.33 -13.20
C ALA A 55 -12.04 3.95 -12.80
N PHE A 56 -10.72 3.81 -12.63
CA PHE A 56 -10.11 2.58 -12.14
C PHE A 56 -10.62 2.20 -10.74
N GLN A 57 -10.75 3.18 -9.83
CA GLN A 57 -11.30 2.93 -8.49
C GLN A 57 -12.74 2.40 -8.55
N ALA A 58 -13.58 2.95 -9.42
CA ALA A 58 -14.94 2.47 -9.61
C ALA A 58 -14.97 1.03 -10.15
N GLN A 59 -14.15 0.74 -11.17
CA GLN A 59 -14.01 -0.60 -11.75
C GLN A 59 -13.53 -1.62 -10.70
N ALA A 60 -12.54 -1.25 -9.88
CA ALA A 60 -12.01 -2.10 -8.81
C ALA A 60 -13.07 -2.41 -7.74
N LYS A 61 -13.89 -1.41 -7.36
CA LYS A 61 -15.00 -1.60 -6.41
C LYS A 61 -16.05 -2.56 -6.98
N GLN A 62 -16.41 -2.40 -8.24
CA GLN A 62 -17.36 -3.28 -8.91
C GLN A 62 -16.83 -4.72 -8.95
N MET A 63 -15.59 -4.92 -9.39
CA MET A 63 -14.95 -6.25 -9.41
C MET A 63 -14.94 -6.88 -8.01
N SER A 64 -14.57 -6.12 -6.97
CA SER A 64 -14.55 -6.63 -5.61
C SER A 64 -15.93 -7.11 -5.14
N ALA A 65 -16.99 -6.37 -5.49
CA ALA A 65 -18.36 -6.77 -5.19
C ALA A 65 -18.77 -8.04 -5.96
N GLU A 66 -18.43 -8.13 -7.25
CA GLU A 66 -18.68 -9.30 -8.10
C GLU A 66 -17.99 -10.55 -7.54
N VAL A 67 -16.69 -10.48 -7.26
CA VAL A 67 -15.90 -11.58 -6.69
C VAL A 67 -16.48 -12.01 -5.33
N LYS A 68 -16.82 -11.06 -4.46
CA LYS A 68 -17.45 -11.36 -3.17
C LYS A 68 -18.78 -12.09 -3.35
N SER A 69 -19.61 -11.66 -4.31
CA SER A 69 -20.87 -12.33 -4.61
C SER A 69 -20.67 -13.74 -5.15
N LEU A 70 -19.68 -13.95 -6.03
CA LEU A 70 -19.34 -15.28 -6.55
C LEU A 70 -18.84 -16.21 -5.44
N CYS A 71 -17.97 -15.73 -4.55
CA CYS A 71 -17.53 -16.49 -3.39
C CYS A 71 -18.69 -16.85 -2.44
N ALA A 72 -19.60 -15.91 -2.16
CA ALA A 72 -20.77 -16.16 -1.32
C ALA A 72 -21.75 -17.19 -1.94
N ALA A 73 -21.79 -17.25 -3.27
CA ALA A 73 -22.56 -18.24 -4.02
C ALA A 73 -21.85 -19.61 -4.16
N GLY A 74 -20.66 -19.79 -3.60
CA GLY A 74 -19.86 -21.01 -3.74
C GLY A 74 -19.18 -21.17 -5.10
N LYS A 75 -19.28 -20.16 -5.99
CA LYS A 75 -18.72 -20.16 -7.34
C LYS A 75 -17.24 -19.77 -7.31
N ARG A 76 -16.42 -20.62 -6.68
CA ARG A 76 -15.00 -20.37 -6.43
C ARG A 76 -14.21 -20.16 -7.73
N ASP A 77 -14.31 -21.08 -8.68
CA ASP A 77 -13.55 -20.98 -9.94
C ASP A 77 -13.94 -19.74 -10.75
N GLU A 78 -15.23 -19.38 -10.79
CA GLU A 78 -15.70 -18.16 -11.45
C GLU A 78 -15.15 -16.90 -10.76
N ALA A 79 -15.09 -16.89 -9.42
CA ALA A 79 -14.51 -15.79 -8.66
C ALA A 79 -13.02 -15.62 -8.97
N MET A 80 -12.27 -16.72 -9.05
CA MET A 80 -10.86 -16.71 -9.41
C MET A 80 -10.64 -16.23 -10.85
N ALA A 81 -11.41 -16.77 -11.81
CA ALA A 81 -11.35 -16.36 -13.20
C ALA A 81 -11.61 -14.85 -13.35
N ARG A 82 -12.64 -14.34 -12.67
CA ARG A 82 -12.97 -12.91 -12.67
C ARG A 82 -11.84 -12.06 -12.10
N ALA A 83 -11.20 -12.50 -11.03
CA ALA A 83 -10.05 -11.82 -10.43
C ALA A 83 -8.83 -11.82 -11.36
N MET A 84 -8.56 -12.94 -12.05
CA MET A 84 -7.50 -13.04 -13.04
C MET A 84 -7.73 -12.12 -14.24
N ASP A 85 -8.97 -12.06 -14.74
CA ASP A 85 -9.34 -11.17 -15.84
C ASP A 85 -9.21 -9.70 -15.43
N PHE A 86 -9.61 -9.35 -14.22
CA PHE A 86 -9.33 -8.00 -13.70
C PHE A 86 -7.83 -7.72 -13.60
N GLY A 87 -7.00 -8.71 -13.25
CA GLY A 87 -5.54 -8.57 -13.30
C GLY A 87 -5.02 -8.20 -14.69
N LYS A 88 -5.63 -8.73 -15.75
CA LYS A 88 -5.33 -8.34 -17.13
C LYS A 88 -5.79 -6.91 -17.41
N ASP A 89 -6.99 -6.53 -16.95
CA ASP A 89 -7.50 -5.15 -17.09
C ASP A 89 -6.56 -4.15 -16.41
N VAL A 90 -6.08 -4.46 -15.21
CA VAL A 90 -5.09 -3.67 -14.46
C VAL A 90 -3.80 -3.52 -15.27
N SER A 91 -3.30 -4.60 -15.88
CA SER A 91 -2.08 -4.57 -16.69
C SER A 91 -2.21 -3.70 -17.95
N ALA A 92 -3.42 -3.65 -18.52
CA ALA A 92 -3.74 -2.87 -19.71
C ALA A 92 -4.13 -1.41 -19.41
N ASN A 93 -4.44 -1.09 -18.14
CA ASN A 93 -4.86 0.25 -17.74
C ASN A 93 -3.68 1.24 -17.74
N LYS A 94 -3.85 2.36 -18.46
CA LYS A 94 -2.80 3.39 -18.61
C LYS A 94 -2.37 4.01 -17.28
N ALA A 95 -3.31 4.34 -16.39
CA ALA A 95 -2.98 4.90 -15.08
C ALA A 95 -2.21 3.89 -14.21
N MET A 96 -2.51 2.60 -14.33
CA MET A 96 -1.77 1.55 -13.63
C MET A 96 -0.37 1.32 -14.22
N GLN A 97 -0.20 1.45 -15.54
CA GLN A 97 1.12 1.44 -16.18
C GLN A 97 1.96 2.64 -15.72
N GLN A 98 1.38 3.83 -15.64
CA GLN A 98 2.05 5.02 -15.12
C GLN A 98 2.38 4.86 -13.63
N MET A 99 1.47 4.29 -12.84
CA MET A 99 1.72 3.97 -11.44
C MET A 99 2.90 3.01 -11.29
N LYS A 100 2.99 1.98 -12.13
CA LYS A 100 4.12 1.06 -12.18
C LYS A 100 5.42 1.82 -12.48
N GLN A 101 5.43 2.68 -13.49
CA GLN A 101 6.58 3.52 -13.84
C GLN A 101 7.03 4.41 -12.68
N CYS A 102 6.08 5.01 -11.94
CA CYS A 102 6.38 5.81 -10.75
C CYS A 102 7.06 4.99 -9.64
N GLY A 103 6.90 3.67 -9.63
CA GLY A 103 7.48 2.75 -8.66
C GLY A 103 8.80 2.09 -9.10
N GLU A 104 9.27 2.27 -10.33
CA GLU A 104 10.49 1.58 -10.83
C GLU A 104 11.74 1.93 -10.00
N GLY A 105 11.84 3.18 -9.51
CA GLY A 105 12.93 3.62 -8.64
C GLY A 105 12.85 3.09 -7.19
N ILE A 106 11.72 2.50 -6.79
CA ILE A 106 11.56 1.94 -5.43
C ILE A 106 12.31 0.62 -5.28
N THR A 107 12.46 -0.17 -6.34
CA THR A 107 13.14 -1.47 -6.27
C THR A 107 14.58 -1.34 -5.78
N GLU A 108 15.26 -0.23 -6.10
CA GLU A 108 16.64 0.05 -5.66
C GLU A 108 16.75 0.33 -4.15
N VAL A 109 15.71 0.94 -3.56
CA VAL A 109 15.66 1.25 -2.13
C VAL A 109 14.86 0.22 -1.33
N MET A 110 14.25 -0.76 -1.99
CA MET A 110 13.46 -1.81 -1.35
C MET A 110 14.23 -2.63 -0.29
N PRO A 111 15.52 -2.98 -0.49
CA PRO A 111 16.32 -3.64 0.54
C PRO A 111 16.58 -2.78 1.78
N LEU A 112 16.45 -1.46 1.66
CA LEU A 112 16.61 -0.51 2.76
C LEU A 112 15.30 -0.30 3.51
N LEU A 113 14.16 -0.58 2.90
CA LEU A 113 12.86 -0.43 3.56
C LEU A 113 12.64 -1.58 4.55
N PRO A 114 11.95 -1.32 5.68
CA PRO A 114 11.52 -2.41 6.55
C PRO A 114 10.69 -3.40 5.76
N ASP A 115 10.91 -4.68 6.04
CA ASP A 115 10.09 -5.74 5.51
C ASP A 115 8.66 -5.62 6.06
N VAL A 116 7.81 -4.92 5.29
CA VAL A 116 6.38 -4.79 5.56
C VAL A 116 5.60 -6.02 5.09
N THR A 117 6.29 -7.07 4.61
CA THR A 117 5.66 -8.35 4.24
C THR A 117 5.49 -9.29 5.43
N GLN A 118 5.79 -8.86 6.67
CA GLN A 118 5.42 -9.57 7.91
C GLN A 118 3.88 -9.71 8.01
N GLY A 119 3.35 -10.74 7.37
CA GLY A 119 1.91 -11.01 7.20
C GLY A 119 1.55 -11.59 5.82
N GLN A 120 2.44 -11.52 4.83
CA GLN A 120 2.21 -12.10 3.50
C GLN A 120 3.04 -13.36 3.29
N ASN A 121 2.34 -14.50 3.43
CA ASN A 121 2.47 -15.73 2.65
C ASN A 121 3.86 -16.41 2.58
N GLN A 122 3.87 -17.70 2.92
CA GLN A 122 4.93 -18.60 2.46
C GLN A 122 4.91 -18.67 0.92
N PRO A 123 6.07 -18.48 0.26
CA PRO A 123 6.17 -18.67 -1.19
C PRO A 123 5.69 -20.07 -1.57
N GLY A 124 4.68 -20.15 -2.45
CA GLY A 124 4.25 -21.42 -3.05
C GLY A 124 2.96 -22.05 -2.52
N SER A 125 2.25 -21.41 -1.58
CA SER A 125 0.90 -21.87 -1.19
C SER A 125 -0.16 -21.30 -2.16
N PRO A 126 -0.92 -22.14 -2.90
CA PRO A 126 -2.01 -21.66 -3.76
C PRO A 126 -3.06 -20.97 -2.90
N ARG A 127 -3.28 -19.67 -3.11
CA ARG A 127 -4.27 -18.87 -2.39
C ARG A 127 -5.46 -18.64 -3.31
N HIS A 128 -6.66 -18.93 -2.83
CA HIS A 128 -7.88 -18.59 -3.56
C HIS A 128 -8.42 -17.21 -3.14
N VAL A 129 -9.04 -16.48 -4.08
CA VAL A 129 -9.71 -15.18 -3.83
C VAL A 129 -10.98 -15.29 -2.98
N CYS A 130 -11.27 -16.47 -2.44
CA CYS A 130 -12.38 -16.67 -1.51
C CYS A 130 -11.87 -17.11 -0.12
N ASP A 131 -10.54 -17.25 0.04
CA ASP A 131 -9.90 -17.72 1.29
C ASP A 131 -9.36 -16.53 2.09
N HIS A 132 -10.14 -15.45 2.12
CA HIS A 132 -9.83 -14.20 2.84
C HIS A 132 -10.39 -14.22 4.25
#